data_AF-A0A847B691-F1
#
_entry.id   AF-A0A847B691-F1
#
_cell.length_a   1.000
_cell.length_b   1.000
_cell.length_c   1.000
_cell.angle_alpha   90.00
_cell.angle_beta   90.00
_cell.angle_gamma   90.00
#
_symmetry.space_group_name_H-M   'P 1'
#
loop_
_entity.id
_entity.type
_entity.pdbx_description
1 polymer ?
#
loop_
_entity_poly.entity_id
_entity_poly.type
_entity_poly.pdbx_seq_one_letter_code
_entity_poly.pdbx_strand_id
1 'polypeptide(L)'
;YNETIYSYANNVRTRDGGTHETGFRTGITRAVNDFAESNKLTRGKKLDGNDIREGLTAVISLKIPEANIELEGQTKSKLGTPAANAAVSNFIYEKFTYYLIENNEIAVRLIQKCVDSQNARIAARKAKDESRNSKKAKQEIILSDKLTPA
;
A
#
# COMPACT_ATOMS: atom_id res chain seq x y z
N TYR A 1 -9.37 -7.84 -0.01
CA TYR A 1 -8.70 -8.20 -1.28
C TYR A 1 -7.20 -8.19 -1.08
N ASN A 2 -6.43 -8.92 -1.90
CA ASN A 2 -4.97 -8.93 -1.84
C ASN A 2 -4.37 -7.94 -2.84
N GLU A 3 -3.30 -7.27 -2.44
CA GLU A 3 -2.44 -6.47 -3.31
C GLU A 3 -1.44 -7.40 -4.01
N THR A 4 -1.19 -7.21 -5.30
CA THR A 4 -0.21 -7.99 -6.07
C THR A 4 0.66 -7.08 -6.92
N ILE A 5 1.87 -6.80 -6.44
CA ILE A 5 2.86 -6.01 -7.17
C ILE A 5 4.02 -6.92 -7.59
N TYR A 6 4.31 -6.95 -8.88
CA TYR A 6 5.49 -7.60 -9.43
C TYR A 6 6.51 -6.53 -9.82
N SER A 7 7.65 -6.53 -9.16
CA SER A 7 8.69 -5.53 -9.38
C SER A 7 9.94 -6.14 -10.02
N TYR A 8 10.51 -5.40 -10.97
CA TYR A 8 11.67 -5.79 -11.78
C TYR A 8 12.62 -4.61 -11.96
N ALA A 9 13.92 -4.88 -11.89
CA ALA A 9 14.99 -3.94 -12.23
C ALA A 9 15.94 -4.63 -13.21
N ASN A 10 16.15 -4.04 -14.39
CA ASN A 10 16.98 -4.60 -15.47
C ASN A 10 16.63 -6.07 -15.80
N ASN A 11 15.33 -6.36 -15.92
CA ASN A 11 14.76 -7.71 -16.13
C ASN A 11 14.96 -8.71 -14.98
N VAL A 12 15.62 -8.32 -13.89
CA VAL A 12 15.76 -9.14 -12.67
C VAL A 12 14.58 -8.90 -11.75
N ARG A 13 13.95 -9.97 -11.28
CA ARG A 13 12.81 -9.88 -10.36
C ARG A 13 13.27 -9.51 -8.95
N THR A 14 12.77 -8.40 -8.43
CA THR A 14 13.02 -7.94 -7.04
C THR A 14 11.94 -8.49 -6.11
N ARG A 15 12.15 -9.71 -5.59
CA ARG A 15 11.14 -10.40 -4.75
C ARG A 15 10.84 -9.67 -3.44
N ASP A 16 11.84 -8.97 -2.91
CA ASP A 16 11.73 -8.24 -1.64
C ASP A 16 11.38 -6.76 -1.87
N GLY A 17 11.07 -6.39 -3.12
CA GLY A 17 10.75 -5.02 -3.53
C GLY A 17 11.97 -4.12 -3.57
N GLY A 18 11.85 -2.90 -3.05
CA GLY A 18 12.94 -1.93 -3.02
C GLY A 18 12.48 -0.48 -3.13
N THR A 19 13.43 0.38 -3.48
CA THR A 19 13.23 1.82 -3.60
C THR A 19 12.20 2.19 -4.67
N HIS A 20 12.19 1.48 -5.80
CA HIS A 20 11.22 1.66 -6.88
C HIS A 20 9.78 1.34 -6.49
N GLU A 21 9.57 0.23 -5.79
CA GLU A 21 8.25 -0.18 -5.33
C GLU A 21 7.73 0.79 -4.26
N THR A 22 8.61 1.24 -3.38
CA THR A 22 8.29 2.27 -2.39
C THR A 22 7.88 3.58 -3.07
N GLY A 23 8.63 4.00 -4.10
CA GLY A 23 8.30 5.18 -4.90
C GLY A 23 6.96 5.07 -5.60
N PHE A 24 6.66 3.91 -6.20
CA PHE A 24 5.36 3.64 -6.82
C PHE A 24 4.20 3.75 -5.83
N ARG A 25 4.34 3.11 -4.65
CA ARG A 25 3.33 3.16 -3.58
C ARG A 25 3.06 4.59 -3.12
N THR A 26 4.11 5.37 -2.92
CA THR A 26 4.00 6.79 -2.52
C THR A 26 3.36 7.64 -3.62
N GLY A 27 3.80 7.48 -4.87
CA GLY A 27 3.29 8.23 -6.02
C GLY A 27 1.78 8.04 -6.24
N ILE A 28 1.30 6.79 -6.24
CA ILE A 28 -0.15 6.48 -6.35
C ILE A 28 -0.93 7.05 -5.18
N THR A 29 -0.44 6.84 -3.96
CA THR A 29 -1.14 7.29 -2.75
C THR A 29 -1.32 8.81 -2.78
N ARG A 30 -0.30 9.54 -3.22
CA ARG A 30 -0.36 11.00 -3.36
C ARG A 30 -1.33 11.42 -4.47
N ALA A 31 -1.21 10.86 -5.67
CA ALA A 31 -2.06 11.23 -6.81
C ALA A 31 -3.55 11.01 -6.51
N VAL A 32 -3.90 9.88 -5.89
CA VAL A 32 -5.30 9.57 -5.54
C VAL A 32 -5.83 10.52 -4.46
N ASN A 33 -5.05 10.79 -3.42
CA ASN A 33 -5.48 11.70 -2.35
C ASN A 33 -5.65 13.14 -2.86
N ASP A 34 -4.72 13.64 -3.68
CA ASP A 34 -4.80 14.99 -4.25
C ASP A 34 -6.04 15.15 -5.16
N PHE A 35 -6.35 14.14 -5.97
CA PHE A 35 -7.56 14.13 -6.79
C PHE A 35 -8.84 14.05 -5.94
N ALA A 36 -8.82 13.22 -4.89
CA ALA A 36 -9.96 13.06 -3.99
C ALA A 36 -10.28 14.33 -3.19
N GLU A 37 -9.25 15.04 -2.74
CA GLU A 37 -9.37 16.32 -2.03
C GLU A 37 -9.91 17.42 -2.96
N SER A 38 -9.35 17.52 -4.17
CA SER A 38 -9.76 18.51 -5.17
C SER A 38 -11.23 18.35 -5.59
N ASN A 39 -11.72 17.11 -5.66
CA ASN A 39 -13.12 16.80 -6.00
C ASN A 39 -14.04 16.65 -4.77
N LYS A 40 -13.53 16.91 -3.56
CA LYS A 40 -14.27 16.80 -2.28
C LYS A 40 -14.94 15.43 -2.04
N LEU A 41 -14.38 14.36 -2.61
CA LEU A 41 -14.98 13.02 -2.61
C LEU A 41 -14.86 12.31 -1.26
N THR A 42 -13.86 12.65 -0.46
CA THR A 42 -13.55 11.94 0.80
C THR A 42 -14.08 12.61 2.06
N ARG A 43 -14.88 13.69 1.92
CA ARG A 43 -15.46 14.44 3.05
C ARG A 43 -14.42 14.78 4.15
N GLY A 44 -13.18 15.09 3.74
CA GLY A 44 -12.09 15.48 4.64
C GLY A 44 -11.29 14.34 5.29
N LYS A 45 -11.56 13.06 4.97
CA LYS A 45 -10.74 11.94 5.43
C LYS A 45 -9.70 11.56 4.39
N LYS A 46 -8.43 11.49 4.78
CA LYS A 46 -7.37 10.97 3.90
C LYS A 46 -7.50 9.46 3.75
N LEU A 47 -7.30 8.96 2.54
CA LEU A 47 -7.26 7.54 2.27
C LEU A 47 -5.85 7.02 2.58
N ASP A 48 -5.79 5.88 3.27
CA ASP A 48 -4.51 5.23 3.54
C ASP A 48 -4.03 4.51 2.27
N GLY A 49 -2.72 4.42 2.09
CA GLY A 49 -2.15 3.75 0.93
C GLY A 49 -2.57 2.28 0.83
N ASN A 50 -2.82 1.62 1.96
CA ASN A 50 -3.33 0.24 1.97
C ASN A 50 -4.76 0.14 1.41
N ASP A 51 -5.60 1.13 1.66
CA ASP A 51 -6.99 1.15 1.18
C ASP A 51 -7.02 1.40 -0.34
N ILE A 52 -6.11 2.26 -0.82
CA ILE A 52 -5.96 2.59 -2.25
C ILE A 52 -5.44 1.39 -3.05
N ARG A 53 -4.53 0.60 -2.47
CA ARG A 53 -3.91 -0.55 -3.14
C ARG A 53 -4.69 -1.85 -2.94
N GLU A 54 -5.85 -1.81 -2.30
CA GLU A 54 -6.67 -2.99 -2.11
C GLU A 54 -7.21 -3.53 -3.46
N GLY A 55 -6.73 -4.72 -3.84
CA GLY A 55 -7.05 -5.35 -5.11
C GLY A 55 -6.33 -4.72 -6.31
N LEU A 56 -5.26 -3.97 -6.07
CA LEU A 56 -4.37 -3.48 -7.12
C LEU A 56 -3.47 -4.62 -7.60
N THR A 57 -3.42 -4.81 -8.92
CA THR A 57 -2.39 -5.62 -9.58
C THR A 57 -1.54 -4.71 -10.44
N ALA A 58 -0.22 -4.70 -10.19
CA ALA A 58 0.70 -3.83 -10.91
C ALA A 58 2.00 -4.56 -11.25
N VAL A 59 2.57 -4.21 -12.41
CA VAL A 59 3.90 -4.67 -12.83
C VAL A 59 4.78 -3.44 -12.98
N ILE A 60 5.90 -3.41 -12.26
CA ILE A 60 6.87 -2.31 -12.28
C ILE A 60 8.15 -2.85 -12.88
N SER A 61 8.59 -2.29 -13.99
CA SER A 61 9.85 -2.66 -14.63
C SER A 61 10.69 -1.42 -14.90
N LEU A 62 11.88 -1.38 -14.31
CA LEU A 62 12.83 -0.28 -14.48
C LEU A 62 14.05 -0.72 -15.25
N LYS A 63 14.58 0.22 -16.04
CA LYS A 63 15.92 0.14 -16.62
C LYS A 63 16.80 1.18 -15.94
N ILE A 64 17.84 0.74 -15.26
CA ILE A 64 18.77 1.59 -14.51
C ILE A 64 20.15 1.39 -15.14
N PRO A 65 20.87 2.48 -15.51
CA PRO A 65 22.24 2.39 -15.96
C PRO A 65 23.13 1.68 -14.93
N GLU A 66 24.08 0.86 -15.39
CA GLU A 66 24.96 0.09 -14.50
C GLU A 66 25.73 0.95 -13.51
N ALA A 67 26.06 2.20 -13.86
CA ALA A 67 26.74 3.14 -12.97
C ALA A 67 25.94 3.51 -11.71
N ASN A 68 24.60 3.35 -11.74
CA ASN A 68 23.69 3.83 -10.70
C ASN A 68 22.91 2.69 -10.01
N ILE A 69 23.09 1.44 -10.45
CA ILE A 69 22.34 0.32 -9.90
C ILE A 69 22.98 -0.17 -8.60
N GLU A 70 22.20 -0.13 -7.53
CA GLU A 70 22.58 -0.61 -6.22
C GLU A 70 21.54 -1.64 -5.80
N LEU A 71 21.98 -2.88 -5.61
CA LEU A 71 21.15 -3.99 -5.17
C LEU A 71 21.55 -4.37 -3.76
N GLU A 72 20.56 -4.54 -2.89
CA GLU A 72 20.75 -4.97 -1.51
C GLU A 72 20.62 -6.50 -1.39
N GLY A 73 21.48 -7.09 -0.56
CA GLY A 73 21.42 -8.50 -0.18
C GLY A 73 22.18 -9.47 -1.09
N GLN A 74 22.55 -10.62 -0.51
CA GLN A 74 23.30 -11.68 -1.19
C GLN A 74 22.58 -12.22 -2.44
N THR A 75 21.26 -12.29 -2.39
CA THR A 75 20.38 -12.74 -3.48
C THR A 75 20.06 -11.64 -4.50
N LYS A 76 20.55 -10.40 -4.30
CA LYS A 76 20.22 -9.22 -5.11
C LYS A 76 18.71 -9.04 -5.32
N SER A 77 17.92 -9.40 -4.30
CA SER A 77 16.46 -9.50 -4.37
C SER A 77 15.73 -8.20 -4.06
N LYS A 78 16.47 -7.15 -3.66
CA LYS A 78 15.95 -5.83 -3.32
C LYS A 78 16.73 -4.72 -4.02
N LEU A 79 16.02 -3.73 -4.56
CA LEU A 79 16.64 -2.53 -5.13
C LEU A 79 16.95 -1.51 -4.02
N GLY A 80 18.21 -1.10 -3.91
CA GLY A 80 18.71 -0.09 -2.98
C GLY A 80 18.89 1.30 -3.57
N THR A 81 18.93 1.45 -4.90
CA THR A 81 19.19 2.74 -5.58
C THR A 81 18.24 3.84 -5.10
N PRO A 82 18.70 4.86 -4.36
CA PRO A 82 17.82 5.87 -3.76
C PRO A 82 17.13 6.75 -4.82
N ALA A 83 17.85 7.09 -5.89
CA ALA A 83 17.34 7.91 -7.00
C ALA A 83 16.12 7.27 -7.69
N ALA A 84 16.01 5.93 -7.67
CA ALA A 84 14.87 5.23 -8.27
C ALA A 84 13.56 5.53 -7.54
N ASN A 85 13.58 5.78 -6.22
CA ASN A 85 12.38 6.11 -5.47
C ASN A 85 11.78 7.44 -5.95
N ALA A 86 12.59 8.51 -5.94
CA ALA A 86 12.13 9.84 -6.34
C ALA A 86 11.70 9.86 -7.82
N ALA A 87 12.48 9.22 -8.70
CA ALA A 87 12.16 9.14 -10.12
C ALA A 87 10.81 8.45 -10.37
N VAL A 88 10.58 7.28 -9.77
CA VAL A 88 9.33 6.52 -9.94
C VAL A 88 8.17 7.26 -9.29
N SER A 89 8.34 7.77 -8.07
CA SER A 89 7.29 8.49 -7.33
C SER A 89 6.78 9.69 -8.12
N ASN A 90 7.68 10.52 -8.65
CA ASN A 90 7.32 11.71 -9.43
C ASN A 90 6.66 11.33 -10.76
N PHE A 91 7.23 10.36 -11.48
CA PHE A 91 6.67 9.89 -12.75
C PHE A 91 5.24 9.35 -12.58
N ILE A 92 5.04 8.50 -11.58
CA ILE A 92 3.74 7.92 -11.28
C ILE A 92 2.76 9.00 -10.83
N TYR A 93 3.19 9.92 -9.96
CA TYR A 93 2.34 11.02 -9.54
C TYR A 93 1.84 11.84 -10.74
N GLU A 94 2.73 12.28 -11.62
CA GLU A 94 2.38 13.10 -12.78
C GLU A 94 1.43 12.35 -13.74
N LYS A 95 1.83 11.15 -14.17
CA LYS A 95 1.06 10.39 -15.17
C LYS A 95 -0.26 9.87 -14.63
N PHE A 96 -0.28 9.44 -13.37
CA PHE A 96 -1.52 8.95 -12.78
C PHE A 96 -2.49 10.10 -12.48
N THR A 97 -2.00 11.26 -12.03
CA THR A 97 -2.85 12.45 -11.87
C THR A 97 -3.45 12.88 -13.20
N TYR A 98 -2.65 12.92 -14.27
CA TYR A 98 -3.14 13.18 -15.62
C TYR A 98 -4.24 12.20 -16.04
N TYR A 99 -4.00 10.90 -15.85
CA TYR A 99 -4.98 9.85 -16.16
C TYR A 99 -6.30 10.02 -15.39
N LEU A 100 -6.24 10.36 -14.09
CA LEU A 100 -7.43 10.57 -13.27
C LEU A 100 -8.25 11.79 -13.73
N ILE A 101 -7.59 12.86 -14.16
CA ILE A 101 -8.24 14.07 -14.68
C ILE A 101 -8.92 13.79 -16.02
N GLU A 102 -8.25 13.08 -16.92
CA GLU A 102 -8.80 12.71 -18.23
C GLU A 102 -9.99 11.74 -18.09
N ASN A 103 -9.94 10.84 -17.11
CA ASN A 103 -10.92 9.77 -16.91
C ASN A 103 -11.71 9.94 -15.60
N ASN A 104 -12.45 11.05 -15.47
CA ASN A 104 -13.15 11.40 -14.24
C ASN A 104 -14.13 10.30 -13.74
N GLU A 105 -14.88 9.66 -14.64
CA GLU A 105 -15.82 8.60 -14.25
C GLU A 105 -15.11 7.41 -13.57
N ILE A 106 -13.98 6.99 -14.13
CA ILE A 106 -13.15 5.91 -13.56
C ILE A 106 -12.54 6.37 -12.24
N ALA A 107 -12.06 7.61 -12.17
CA ALA A 107 -11.43 8.17 -10.98
C ALA A 107 -12.41 8.25 -9.79
N VAL A 108 -13.65 8.69 -10.01
CA VAL A 108 -14.68 8.74 -8.97
C VAL A 108 -15.03 7.32 -8.49
N ARG A 109 -15.22 6.36 -9.41
CA ARG A 109 -15.48 4.96 -9.04
C ARG A 109 -14.33 4.34 -8.25
N LEU A 110 -13.09 4.63 -8.64
CA LEU A 110 -11.90 4.18 -7.94
C LEU A 110 -11.88 4.71 -6.50
N ILE A 111 -12.13 6.00 -6.30
CA ILE A 111 -12.14 6.62 -4.97
C ILE A 111 -13.26 6.06 -4.11
N GLN A 112 -14.45 5.86 -4.68
CA GLN A 112 -15.55 5.24 -3.95
C GLN A 112 -15.18 3.86 -3.42
N LYS A 113 -14.55 3.02 -4.27
CA LYS A 113 -14.02 1.71 -3.85
C LYS A 113 -13.01 1.85 -2.69
N CYS A 114 -12.14 2.85 -2.74
CA CYS A 114 -11.17 3.10 -1.67
C CYS A 114 -11.84 3.53 -0.36
N VAL A 115 -12.90 4.35 -0.43
CA VAL A 115 -13.70 4.75 0.74
C VAL A 115 -14.42 3.55 1.35
N ASP A 116 -14.97 2.67 0.52
CA ASP A 116 -15.64 1.44 0.99
C ASP A 116 -14.64 0.51 1.70
N SER A 117 -13.43 0.35 1.15
CA SER A 117 -12.31 -0.34 1.78
C SER A 117 -11.96 0.25 3.14
N GLN A 118 -11.81 1.58 3.21
CA GLN A 118 -11.52 2.29 4.46
C GLN A 118 -12.61 2.03 5.52
N ASN A 119 -13.88 2.09 5.13
CA ASN A 119 -15.01 1.85 6.03
C ASN A 119 -15.02 0.40 6.54
N ALA A 120 -14.78 -0.57 5.66
CA ALA A 120 -14.66 -1.98 6.04
C ALA A 120 -13.53 -2.20 7.04
N ARG A 121 -12.37 -1.55 6.85
CA ARG A 121 -11.25 -1.61 7.78
C ARG A 121 -11.57 -1.02 9.15
N ILE A 122 -12.22 0.13 9.20
CA ILE A 122 -12.62 0.79 10.45
C ILE A 122 -13.65 -0.07 11.19
N ALA A 123 -14.63 -0.62 10.48
CA ALA A 123 -15.63 -1.52 11.06
C ALA A 123 -14.98 -2.79 11.65
N ALA A 124 -14.03 -3.40 10.92
CA ALA A 124 -13.30 -4.56 11.39
C ALA A 124 -12.42 -4.27 12.62
N ARG A 125 -11.78 -3.09 12.68
CA ARG A 125 -11.03 -2.66 13.88
C ARG A 125 -11.95 -2.49 15.08
N LYS A 126 -13.07 -1.79 14.90
CA LYS A 126 -14.07 -1.57 15.96
C LYS A 126 -14.61 -2.89 16.52
N ALA A 127 -14.96 -3.84 15.66
CA ALA A 127 -15.43 -5.17 16.08
C ALA A 127 -14.35 -5.96 16.86
N LYS A 128 -13.08 -5.86 16.46
CA LYS A 128 -11.97 -6.51 17.20
C LYS A 128 -11.75 -5.88 18.57
N ASP A 129 -11.86 -4.55 18.68
CA ASP A 129 -11.67 -3.84 19.94
C ASP A 129 -12.83 -4.10 20.91
N GLU A 130 -14.07 -4.16 20.42
CA GLU A 130 -15.24 -4.59 21.19
C GLU A 130 -15.10 -6.04 21.69
N SER A 131 -14.60 -6.95 20.84
CA SER A 131 -14.29 -8.34 21.24
C SER A 131 -13.15 -8.45 22.26
N ARG A 132 -12.14 -7.59 22.18
CA ARG A 132 -11.03 -7.55 23.16
C ARG A 132 -11.46 -6.96 24.50
N ASN A 133 -12.27 -5.90 24.49
CA ASN A 133 -12.76 -5.25 25.70
C ASN A 133 -13.82 -6.10 26.42
N SER A 134 -14.68 -6.81 25.69
CA SER A 134 -15.62 -7.79 26.28
C SER A 134 -14.90 -8.97 26.94
N LYS A 135 -13.74 -9.40 26.42
CA LYS A 135 -12.89 -10.42 27.07
C LYS A 135 -12.16 -9.92 28.32
N LYS A 136 -11.84 -8.62 28.42
CA LYS A 136 -11.21 -8.05 29.64
C LYS A 136 -12.15 -7.98 30.84
N ALA A 137 -13.47 -7.95 30.64
CA ALA A 137 -14.44 -7.83 31.73
C ALA A 137 -14.87 -9.17 32.36
N LYS A 138 -14.54 -10.32 31.76
CA LYS A 138 -14.81 -11.65 32.33
C LYS A 138 -13.76 -12.66 31.88
N GLN A 139 -12.68 -12.79 32.66
CA GLN A 139 -11.91 -14.03 32.76
C GLN A 139 -10.84 -13.92 33.86
N GLU A 140 -11.21 -14.22 35.10
CA GLU A 140 -10.30 -14.99 35.96
C GLU A 140 -10.18 -16.36 35.29
N ILE A 141 -9.19 -16.53 34.41
CA ILE A 141 -8.86 -17.85 33.89
C ILE A 141 -8.17 -18.58 35.04
N ILE A 142 -8.92 -19.42 35.74
CA ILE A 142 -8.35 -20.46 36.61
C ILE A 142 -7.61 -21.42 35.68
N LEU A 143 -6.32 -21.12 35.43
CA LEU A 143 -5.43 -21.95 34.63
C LEU A 143 -4.88 -23.07 35.53
N SER A 144 -5.75 -23.98 35.97
CA SER A 144 -5.37 -25.12 36.81
C SER A 144 -5.08 -26.36 35.97
N ASP A 145 -3.87 -26.89 36.18
CA ASP A 145 -3.50 -28.32 36.17
C ASP A 145 -3.09 -29.05 34.89
N LYS A 146 -2.75 -28.39 33.77
CA LYS A 146 -2.20 -29.13 32.61
C LYS A 146 -1.00 -28.51 31.87
N LEU A 147 -0.40 -27.43 32.37
CA LEU A 147 0.85 -26.91 31.80
C LEU A 147 2.02 -27.17 32.75
N THR A 148 2.84 -28.17 32.43
CA THR A 148 4.23 -28.21 32.90
C THR A 148 5.09 -27.38 31.94
N PRO A 149 5.74 -26.30 32.40
CA PRO A 149 6.71 -25.56 31.60
C PRO A 149 7.95 -26.44 31.35
N ALA A 150 8.54 -26.31 30.17
CA ALA A 150 9.82 -26.92 29.81
C ALA A 150 11.01 -26.16 30.41
#